data_AF-A0A242D9E0-F1
#
_entry.id   AF-A0A242D9E0-F1
#
_cell.length_a   1.000
_cell.length_b   1.000
_cell.length_c   1.000
_cell.angle_alpha   90.00
_cell.angle_beta   90.00
_cell.angle_gamma   90.00
#
_symmetry.space_group_name_H-M   'P 1'
#
loop_
_entity.id
_entity.type
_entity.pdbx_description
1 polymer ?
#
loop_
_entity_poly.entity_id
_entity_poly.type
_entity_poly.pdbx_seq_one_letter_code
_entity_poly.pdbx_strand_id
1 'polypeptide(L)'
;MKNQKIIIVGESDKRNITKELTTRMKILLKETGVDKNISYYSIDKVKNRSFSGDILLAGLPLMRSIEVINRLSSNFSYVGFIDTNAYSQIDPQRLLDQLTMINHFDQDTLQEFRPRNNWSFFDYFHINNIMKQQVKKQPAVK
;
A
#
# COMPACT_ATOMS: atom_id res chain seq x y z
N MET A 1 -8.23 -14.69 1.28
CA MET A 1 -7.20 -13.70 1.68
C MET A 1 -7.38 -13.38 3.16
N LYS A 2 -6.29 -13.13 3.90
CA LYS A 2 -6.34 -12.84 5.35
C LYS A 2 -7.14 -11.55 5.64
N ASN A 3 -7.86 -11.49 6.76
CA ASN A 3 -8.56 -10.28 7.20
C ASN A 3 -7.57 -9.26 7.78
N GLN A 4 -6.88 -8.55 6.88
CA GLN A 4 -5.83 -7.59 7.22
C GLN A 4 -6.39 -6.17 7.34
N LYS A 5 -5.87 -5.42 8.32
CA LYS A 5 -6.09 -3.99 8.46
C LYS A 5 -5.18 -3.23 7.51
N ILE A 6 -5.76 -2.76 6.41
CA ILE A 6 -5.09 -2.02 5.36
C ILE A 6 -5.34 -0.53 5.56
N ILE A 7 -4.26 0.24 5.65
CA ILE A 7 -4.30 1.69 5.75
C ILE A 7 -3.74 2.30 4.47
N ILE A 8 -4.54 3.14 3.82
CA ILE A 8 -4.11 3.96 2.70
C ILE A 8 -3.99 5.41 3.16
N VAL A 9 -2.82 6.00 2.93
CA VAL A 9 -2.55 7.40 3.27
C VAL A 9 -2.42 8.20 2.00
N GLY A 10 -3.18 9.28 1.88
CA GLY A 10 -3.13 10.21 0.76
C GLY A 10 -2.81 11.63 1.18
N GLU A 11 -2.76 12.50 0.18
CA GLU A 11 -2.55 13.94 0.31
C GLU A 11 -3.69 14.63 1.08
N SER A 12 -3.48 15.88 1.47
CA SER A 12 -4.53 16.68 2.13
C SER A 12 -5.39 17.49 1.16
N ASP A 13 -5.03 17.54 -0.13
CA ASP A 13 -5.74 18.32 -1.14
C ASP A 13 -7.15 17.74 -1.43
N LYS A 14 -8.05 18.59 -1.91
CA LYS A 14 -9.42 18.26 -2.34
C LYS A 14 -9.44 17.39 -3.60
N ARG A 15 -8.45 17.51 -4.51
CA ARG A 15 -8.31 16.68 -5.71
C ARG A 15 -7.37 15.50 -5.48
N ASN A 16 -7.75 14.65 -4.53
CA ASN A 16 -6.91 13.56 -4.07
C ASN A 16 -7.16 12.26 -4.85
N ILE A 17 -6.26 11.97 -5.78
CA ILE A 17 -6.27 10.73 -6.58
C ILE A 17 -6.19 9.50 -5.67
N THR A 18 -5.38 9.53 -4.60
CA THR A 18 -5.30 8.44 -3.62
C THR A 18 -6.66 8.11 -3.00
N LYS A 19 -7.42 9.13 -2.60
CA LYS A 19 -8.75 8.98 -1.99
C LYS A 19 -9.76 8.46 -3.00
N GLU A 20 -9.73 8.99 -4.23
CA GLU A 20 -10.59 8.54 -5.31
C GLU A 20 -10.33 7.06 -5.63
N LEU A 21 -9.06 6.70 -5.86
CA LEU A 21 -8.64 5.34 -6.13
C LEU A 21 -9.04 4.38 -5.00
N THR A 22 -8.85 4.78 -3.75
CA THR A 22 -9.28 4.00 -2.59
C THR A 22 -10.81 3.80 -2.57
N THR A 23 -11.57 4.84 -2.93
CA THR A 23 -13.04 4.77 -2.98
C THR A 23 -13.50 3.81 -4.08
N ARG A 24 -12.92 3.91 -5.28
CA ARG A 24 -13.20 3.01 -6.40
C ARG A 24 -12.86 1.55 -6.06
N MET A 25 -11.74 1.30 -5.39
CA MET A 25 -11.38 -0.05 -4.93
C MET A 25 -12.37 -0.60 -3.91
N LYS A 26 -12.87 0.22 -2.98
CA LYS A 26 -13.91 -0.21 -2.02
C LYS A 26 -15.23 -0.59 -2.71
N ILE A 27 -15.61 0.15 -3.76
CA ILE A 27 -16.78 -0.17 -4.58
C ILE A 27 -16.57 -1.52 -5.29
N LEU A 28 -15.44 -1.69 -5.98
CA LEU A 28 -15.08 -2.94 -6.65
C LEU A 28 -15.11 -4.16 -5.69
N LEU A 29 -14.55 -4.01 -4.49
CA LEU A 29 -14.55 -5.07 -3.47
C LEU A 29 -15.97 -5.42 -3.01
N LYS A 30 -16.83 -4.42 -2.83
CA LYS A 30 -18.24 -4.62 -2.48
C LYS A 30 -19.00 -5.37 -3.58
N GLU A 31 -18.79 -5.01 -4.85
CA GLU A 31 -19.42 -5.65 -6.01
C GLU A 31 -18.98 -7.11 -6.19
N THR A 32 -17.73 -7.43 -5.80
CA THR A 32 -17.16 -8.78 -5.87
C THR A 32 -17.42 -9.63 -4.63
N GLY A 33 -18.11 -9.09 -3.62
CA GLY A 33 -18.39 -9.79 -2.36
C GLY A 33 -17.16 -10.00 -1.46
N VAL A 34 -16.05 -9.31 -1.74
CA VAL A 34 -14.82 -9.40 -0.97
C VAL A 34 -14.84 -8.35 0.13
N ASP A 35 -15.00 -8.79 1.38
CA ASP A 35 -14.86 -7.88 2.53
C ASP A 35 -13.39 -7.67 2.89
N LYS A 36 -12.96 -6.40 2.92
CA LYS A 36 -11.61 -6.00 3.38
C LYS A 36 -11.68 -4.78 4.28
N ASN A 37 -10.94 -4.85 5.38
CA ASN A 37 -10.77 -3.73 6.30
C ASN A 37 -9.78 -2.69 5.73
N ILE A 38 -10.28 -1.84 4.83
CA ILE A 38 -9.50 -0.76 4.20
C ILE A 38 -9.93 0.59 4.77
N SER A 39 -8.98 1.32 5.33
CA SER A 39 -9.17 2.67 5.85
C SER A 39 -8.34 3.69 5.07
N TYR A 40 -8.92 4.86 4.81
CA TYR A 40 -8.23 5.98 4.18
C TYR A 40 -7.99 7.09 5.21
N TYR A 41 -6.79 7.66 5.22
CA TYR A 41 -6.45 8.85 6.01
C TYR A 41 -5.65 9.86 5.19
N SER A 42 -5.81 11.15 5.48
CA SER A 42 -4.91 12.17 4.94
C SER A 42 -3.58 12.17 5.69
N ILE A 43 -2.52 12.65 5.03
CA ILE A 43 -1.19 12.74 5.61
C ILE A 43 -1.18 13.56 6.91
N ASP A 44 -1.94 14.66 6.97
CA ASP A 44 -1.99 15.51 8.17
C ASP A 44 -2.65 14.81 9.36
N LYS A 45 -3.59 13.90 9.11
CA LYS A 45 -4.18 13.08 10.16
C LYS A 45 -3.17 12.05 10.69
N VAL A 46 -2.27 11.55 9.83
CA VAL A 46 -1.25 10.57 10.23
C VAL A 46 0.04 11.14 10.79
N LYS A 47 0.33 12.41 10.52
CA LYS A 47 1.51 13.10 11.07
C LYS A 47 1.51 13.18 12.60
N ASN A 48 0.34 13.32 13.22
CA ASN A 48 0.20 13.68 14.63
C ASN A 48 -0.48 12.60 15.49
N ARG A 49 -0.66 11.38 14.98
CA ARG A 49 -1.21 10.26 15.77
C ARG A 49 -0.47 8.98 15.47
N SER A 50 -0.52 8.05 16.41
CA SER A 50 -0.03 6.69 16.18
C SER A 50 -1.03 5.92 15.31
N PHE A 51 -0.52 5.28 14.26
CA PHE A 51 -1.26 4.35 13.42
C PHE A 51 -0.52 3.02 13.39
N SER A 52 -1.29 1.94 13.42
CA SER A 52 -0.82 0.58 13.23
C SER A 52 -1.79 -0.20 12.36
N GLY A 53 -1.26 -1.17 11.64
CA GLY A 53 -2.00 -2.07 10.76
C GLY A 53 -1.07 -3.09 10.12
N ASP A 54 -1.62 -3.91 9.23
CA ASP A 54 -0.81 -4.92 8.54
C ASP A 54 -0.09 -4.31 7.34
N ILE A 55 -0.80 -3.50 6.57
CA ILE A 55 -0.32 -2.90 5.32
C ILE A 55 -0.56 -1.39 5.36
N LEU A 56 0.48 -0.60 5.07
CA LEU A 56 0.37 0.81 4.73
C LEU A 56 0.70 1.02 3.25
N LEU A 57 -0.22 1.64 2.50
CA LEU A 57 0.05 2.14 1.16
C LEU A 57 -0.05 3.67 1.12
N ALA A 58 1.02 4.33 0.67
CA ALA A 58 1.09 5.77 0.50
C ALA A 58 0.78 6.20 -0.94
N GLY A 59 0.01 7.27 -1.11
CA GLY A 59 -0.15 7.95 -2.39
C GLY A 59 1.18 8.47 -2.94
N LEU A 60 1.34 8.48 -4.27
CA LEU A 60 2.61 8.85 -4.90
C LEU A 60 3.13 10.24 -4.49
N PRO A 61 2.32 11.30 -4.39
CA PRO A 61 2.83 12.62 -4.02
C PRO A 61 3.41 12.70 -2.61
N LEU A 62 3.11 11.71 -1.75
CA LEU A 62 3.74 11.56 -0.44
C LEU A 62 5.22 11.17 -0.51
N MET A 63 5.77 10.93 -1.70
CA MET A 63 7.23 10.89 -1.90
C MET A 63 7.92 12.15 -1.36
N ARG A 64 7.23 13.30 -1.39
CA ARG A 64 7.71 14.58 -0.83
C ARG A 64 7.61 14.64 0.70
N SER A 65 6.97 13.66 1.32
CA SER A 65 6.83 13.51 2.77
C SER A 65 7.31 12.12 3.21
N ILE A 66 8.35 11.61 2.53
CA ILE A 66 8.90 10.26 2.73
C ILE A 66 9.31 10.02 4.19
N GLU A 67 9.80 11.04 4.88
CA GLU A 67 10.17 10.96 6.30
C GLU A 67 8.99 10.55 7.19
N VAL A 68 7.78 11.03 6.89
CA VAL A 68 6.57 10.64 7.61
C VAL A 68 6.24 9.17 7.36
N ILE A 69 6.40 8.70 6.11
CA ILE A 69 6.16 7.30 5.73
C ILE A 69 7.18 6.38 6.41
N ASN A 70 8.47 6.74 6.37
CA ASN A 70 9.54 6.01 7.02
C ASN A 70 9.32 5.89 8.54
N ARG A 71 8.90 6.99 9.19
CA ARG A 71 8.58 6.96 10.62
C ARG A 71 7.43 5.99 10.95
N LEU A 72 6.43 5.90 10.07
CA LEU A 72 5.29 5.00 10.25
C LEU A 72 5.67 3.53 10.04
N SER A 73 6.74 3.21 9.30
CA SER A 73 7.14 1.83 8.95
C SER A 73 7.34 0.88 10.13
N SER A 74 7.65 1.43 11.30
CA SER A 74 7.81 0.66 12.54
C SER A 74 6.51 -0.02 13.00
N ASN A 75 5.34 0.49 12.60
CA ASN A 75 4.04 0.05 13.10
C ASN A 75 3.25 -0.83 12.12
N PHE A 76 3.87 -1.24 11.01
CA PHE A 76 3.22 -2.03 9.97
C PHE A 76 4.09 -3.24 9.57
N SER A 77 3.42 -4.30 9.13
CA SER A 77 4.12 -5.48 8.57
C SER A 77 4.68 -5.17 7.18
N TYR A 78 3.96 -4.37 6.39
CA TYR A 78 4.41 -3.88 5.09
C TYR A 78 4.09 -2.40 4.92
N VAL A 79 5.03 -1.65 4.36
CA VAL A 79 4.83 -0.25 3.95
C VAL A 79 5.34 -0.07 2.53
N GLY A 80 4.53 0.54 1.69
CA GLY A 80 4.89 0.83 0.31
C GLY A 80 4.14 2.02 -0.26
N PHE A 81 4.48 2.38 -1.48
CA PHE A 81 3.71 3.33 -2.29
C PHE A 81 2.72 2.57 -3.16
N ILE A 82 1.60 3.23 -3.46
CA ILE A 82 0.65 2.75 -4.46
C ILE A 82 1.38 2.56 -5.79
N ASP A 83 1.08 1.47 -6.48
CA ASP A 83 1.63 1.19 -7.80
C ASP A 83 1.46 2.36 -8.77
N THR A 84 2.52 2.70 -9.50
CA THR A 84 2.53 3.87 -10.37
C THR A 84 1.48 3.82 -11.47
N ASN A 85 1.16 2.63 -11.98
CA ASN A 85 0.14 2.45 -13.01
C ASN A 85 -1.27 2.49 -12.41
N ALA A 86 -1.46 1.90 -11.22
CA ALA A 86 -2.73 2.04 -10.49
C ALA A 86 -3.04 3.53 -10.24
N TYR A 87 -2.02 4.30 -9.86
CA TYR A 87 -2.17 5.72 -9.59
C TYR A 87 -2.45 6.55 -10.84
N SER A 88 -1.63 6.40 -11.89
CA SER A 88 -1.73 7.22 -13.11
C SER A 88 -2.99 6.96 -13.92
N GLN A 89 -3.53 5.74 -13.84
CA GLN A 89 -4.75 5.33 -14.55
C GLN A 89 -6.01 5.40 -13.67
N ILE A 90 -5.87 5.73 -12.39
CA ILE A 90 -6.94 5.65 -11.37
C ILE A 90 -7.64 4.28 -11.44
N ASP A 91 -6.83 3.23 -11.50
CA ASP A 91 -7.26 1.85 -11.76
C ASP A 91 -7.36 1.05 -10.44
N PRO A 92 -8.59 0.84 -9.92
CA PRO A 92 -8.78 0.11 -8.67
C PRO A 92 -8.42 -1.37 -8.76
N GLN A 93 -8.48 -1.98 -9.96
CA GLN A 93 -8.11 -3.38 -10.14
C GLN A 93 -6.61 -3.56 -9.95
N ARG A 94 -5.79 -2.66 -10.51
CA ARG A 94 -4.33 -2.68 -10.28
C ARG A 94 -3.94 -2.46 -8.82
N LEU A 95 -4.67 -1.59 -8.11
CA LEU A 95 -4.45 -1.42 -6.67
C LEU A 95 -4.80 -2.71 -5.90
N LEU A 96 -5.90 -3.38 -6.28
CA LEU A 96 -6.25 -4.68 -5.72
C LEU A 96 -5.20 -5.75 -6.03
N ASP A 97 -4.68 -5.79 -7.26
CA ASP A 97 -3.62 -6.72 -7.66
C ASP A 97 -2.35 -6.49 -6.84
N GLN A 98 -1.99 -5.23 -6.55
CA GLN A 98 -0.89 -4.90 -5.64
C GLN A 98 -1.14 -5.46 -4.23
N LEU A 99 -2.35 -5.31 -3.69
CA LEU A 99 -2.70 -5.87 -2.39
C LEU A 99 -2.68 -7.42 -2.40
N THR A 100 -3.10 -8.04 -3.49
CA THR A 100 -3.05 -9.49 -3.68
C THR A 100 -1.62 -9.99 -3.74
N MET A 101 -0.74 -9.28 -4.46
CA MET A 101 0.69 -9.55 -4.49
C MET A 101 1.32 -9.45 -3.09
N ILE A 102 1.01 -8.41 -2.31
CA ILE A 102 1.54 -8.29 -0.93
C ILE A 102 1.05 -9.46 -0.06
N ASN A 103 -0.21 -9.87 -0.23
CA ASN A 103 -0.81 -11.00 0.47
C ASN A 103 -0.26 -12.38 0.06
N HIS A 104 0.46 -12.46 -1.06
CA HIS A 104 1.12 -13.69 -1.51
C HIS A 104 2.27 -14.09 -0.59
N PHE A 105 2.89 -13.11 0.08
CA PHE A 105 4.00 -13.32 0.99
C PHE A 105 3.52 -13.54 2.42
N ASP A 106 4.20 -14.45 3.14
CA ASP A 106 4.02 -14.58 4.59
C ASP A 106 4.69 -13.42 5.36
N GLN A 107 4.46 -13.38 6.67
CA GLN A 107 4.98 -12.29 7.49
C GLN A 107 6.51 -12.27 7.53
N ASP A 108 7.15 -13.44 7.56
CA ASP A 108 8.62 -13.55 7.64
C ASP A 108 9.26 -13.00 6.35
N THR A 109 8.73 -13.36 5.19
CA THR A 109 9.19 -12.84 3.89
C THR A 109 8.90 -11.34 3.77
N LEU A 110 7.76 -10.86 4.28
CA LEU A 110 7.47 -9.42 4.30
C LEU A 110 8.45 -8.62 5.18
N GLN A 111 9.04 -9.21 6.22
CA GLN A 111 10.08 -8.54 7.02
C GLN A 111 11.34 -8.25 6.19
N GLU A 112 11.65 -9.06 5.18
CA GLU A 112 12.79 -8.83 4.29
C GLU A 112 12.61 -7.57 3.44
N PHE A 113 11.35 -7.20 3.16
CA PHE A 113 10.96 -6.02 2.38
C PHE A 113 10.67 -4.79 3.24
N ARG A 114 10.91 -4.87 4.55
CA ARG A 114 10.55 -3.79 5.46
C ARG A 114 11.44 -2.55 5.24
N PRO A 115 10.86 -1.35 5.27
CA PRO A 115 11.65 -0.14 5.20
C PRO A 115 12.65 -0.06 6.34
N ARG A 116 13.86 0.36 5.99
CA ARG A 116 14.90 0.71 6.96
C ARG A 116 14.94 2.22 7.13
N ASN A 117 15.63 2.69 8.17
CA ASN A 117 15.83 4.12 8.39
C ASN A 117 16.39 4.77 7.12
N ASN A 118 15.77 5.87 6.69
CA ASN A 118 16.18 6.72 5.56
C ASN A 118 15.95 6.14 4.15
N TRP A 119 15.00 5.22 3.95
CA TRP A 119 14.59 4.85 2.59
C TRP A 119 14.08 6.06 1.79
N SER A 120 14.59 6.18 0.58
CA SER A 120 14.08 7.06 -0.46
C SER A 120 12.86 6.42 -1.15
N PHE A 121 12.14 7.21 -1.95
CA PHE A 121 11.09 6.66 -2.82
C PHE A 121 11.61 5.55 -3.75
N PHE A 122 12.84 5.66 -4.24
CA PHE A 122 13.41 4.67 -5.15
C PHE A 122 13.62 3.32 -4.46
N ASP A 123 13.92 3.29 -3.17
CA ASP A 123 14.05 2.05 -2.40
C ASP A 123 12.71 1.32 -2.33
N TYR A 124 11.62 2.03 -2.00
CA TYR A 124 10.27 1.47 -2.03
C TYR A 124 9.86 0.97 -3.42
N PHE A 125 10.16 1.76 -4.46
CA PHE A 125 9.88 1.38 -5.84
C PHE A 125 10.64 0.12 -6.26
N HIS A 126 11.92 0.03 -5.88
CA HIS A 126 12.77 -1.11 -6.17
C HIS A 126 12.26 -2.39 -5.51
N ILE A 127 11.91 -2.32 -4.22
CA ILE A 127 11.37 -3.46 -3.46
C ILE A 127 10.04 -3.94 -4.05
N ASN A 128 9.14 -3.03 -4.39
CA ASN A 128 7.88 -3.39 -5.06
C ASN A 128 8.13 -4.13 -6.40
N ASN A 129 9.18 -3.77 -7.15
CA ASN A 129 9.56 -4.49 -8.37
C ASN A 129 10.18 -5.86 -8.07
N ILE A 130 11.00 -6.00 -7.02
CA ILE A 130 11.51 -7.30 -6.57
C ILE A 130 10.35 -8.23 -6.22
N MET A 131 9.38 -7.76 -5.42
CA MET A 131 8.20 -8.54 -5.04
C MET A 131 7.43 -9.02 -6.27
N LYS A 132 7.17 -8.13 -7.25
CA LYS A 132 6.53 -8.51 -8.52
C LYS A 132 7.30 -9.61 -9.26
N GLN A 133 8.63 -9.53 -9.30
CA GLN A 133 9.45 -10.54 -9.94
C GLN A 133 9.41 -11.87 -9.20
N GLN A 134 9.40 -11.86 -7.87
CA GLN A 134 9.30 -13.07 -7.07
C GLN A 134 7.95 -13.77 -7.26
N VAL A 135 6.83 -13.02 -7.24
CA VAL A 135 5.49 -13.59 -7.52
C VAL A 135 5.42 -14.19 -8.93
N LYS A 136 5.99 -13.53 -9.94
CA LYS A 136 6.04 -14.06 -11.32
C LYS A 136 6.84 -15.36 -11.46
N LYS A 137 7.83 -15.58 -10.60
CA LYS A 137 8.71 -16.76 -10.63
C LYS A 137 8.14 -17.94 -9.84
N GLN A 138 7.19 -17.71 -8.94
CA GLN A 138 6.52 -18.77 -8.19
C GLN A 138 5.32 -19.27 -9.00
N PRO A 139 5.26 -20.57 -9.37
CA PRO A 139 4.11 -21.09 -10.08
C PRO A 139 2.85 -20.89 -9.25
N ALA A 140 1.74 -20.55 -9.90
CA ALA A 140 0.43 -20.52 -9.26
C ALA A 140 0.21 -21.88 -8.58
N VAL A 141 0.18 -21.89 -7.24
CA VAL A 141 -0.26 -23.06 -6.49
C VAL A 141 -1.71 -23.29 -6.91
N LYS A 142 -1.92 -24.35 -7.70
CA LYS A 142 -3.24 -24.81 -8.15
C LYS A 142 -4.07 -25.27 -6.96
#